data_AF-A0A7W8K9Y8-F1
#
_entry.id   AF-A0A7W8K9Y8-F1
#
_cell.length_a   1.000
_cell.length_b   1.000
_cell.length_c   1.000
_cell.angle_alpha   90.00
_cell.angle_beta   90.00
_cell.angle_gamma   90.00
#
_symmetry.space_group_name_H-M   'P 1'
#
loop_
_entity.id
_entity.type
_entity.pdbx_description
1 polymer ?
#
loop_
_entity_poly.entity_id
_entity_poly.type
_entity_poly.pdbx_seq_one_letter_code
_entity_poly.pdbx_strand_id
1 'polypeptide(L)'
;MKIAINEKIDYKPENGDSAAFWSLANEFSNVDISLEELAHHINMGHSFCAQHEGSRKSENFICAGYLAVDIDSGTTLAEALENEWVKRYAALIYVTWSHTDTYNRFRIVFELNRVITDAQEMRAAFIGLIRKFGGDHSCKDVCRIFFGSKGRQQFILGNTLPNDILDDLIENGKIKKVNAESGDETNAGTSAIRSSRQLDVDHIVKTAEGSFEQVKTLPRPTRVHCPFHIDKHPSAFITESRNNITGVHCTVCNETFWEKSISQRHLQNFDFYQIDADLNFIEYHEDPSNMYGDDAPKEFLSNDDRTIRSGNEKRLTDIELTDGIILVRSPKGSGKSFQLSKIVQQCKVLEKSVLLIGHRQSLIAALAADLGLTCYLDQEDKYGERITVSKYYAICLDSVPKKLDLNFHKFDVIIIDESEQVFSHLTADTLKRQRRECFLKTERYLKNASTVIACDADLSYLTLSVIAASRNGEMPTRFYVNRHKQSGRDIEIYNSENQLLSELISSVNTGGKFYVTCNSKRKADQIAKAIEDTAMREVKIQLITKDNSQSNEIRHFVANIKTEITKFDVVISSPSL
;
A
#
# COMPACT_ATOMS: atom_id res chain seq x y z
N MET A 1 37.69 1.07 -3.58
CA MET A 1 36.48 1.89 -3.76
C MET A 1 36.27 2.16 -5.25
N LYS A 2 35.17 1.67 -5.84
CA LYS A 2 34.85 1.88 -7.26
C LYS A 2 34.24 3.26 -7.51
N ILE A 3 34.98 4.14 -8.17
CA ILE A 3 34.58 5.51 -8.52
C ILE A 3 35.10 5.91 -9.90
N ALA A 4 34.69 7.06 -10.41
CA ALA A 4 35.32 7.70 -11.56
C ALA A 4 35.92 9.05 -11.16
N ILE A 5 37.11 9.37 -11.67
CA ILE A 5 37.83 10.62 -11.36
C ILE A 5 38.05 11.44 -12.63
N ASN A 6 37.88 12.76 -12.52
CA ASN A 6 38.35 13.72 -13.51
C ASN A 6 39.56 14.47 -12.94
N GLU A 7 40.73 14.25 -13.54
CA GLU A 7 42.01 14.89 -13.19
C GLU A 7 42.29 16.17 -14.00
N LYS A 8 41.45 16.49 -14.99
CA LYS A 8 41.64 17.64 -15.88
C LYS A 8 41.21 18.95 -15.24
N ILE A 9 40.33 18.88 -14.24
CA ILE A 9 39.78 20.03 -13.53
C ILE A 9 40.10 19.91 -12.05
N ASP A 10 40.84 20.89 -11.54
CA ASP A 10 41.24 21.01 -10.14
C ASP A 10 40.58 22.21 -9.42
N TYR A 11 39.59 22.84 -10.05
CA TYR A 11 38.83 23.98 -9.54
C TYR A 11 37.31 23.78 -9.71
N LYS A 12 36.49 24.63 -9.08
CA LYS A 12 35.04 24.67 -9.32
C LYS A 12 34.75 25.63 -10.48
N PRO A 13 34.24 25.18 -11.64
CA PRO A 13 34.01 26.05 -12.79
C PRO A 13 32.95 27.13 -12.52
N GLU A 14 33.13 28.30 -13.13
CA GLU A 14 32.13 29.38 -13.15
C GLU A 14 31.07 29.15 -14.23
N ASN A 15 29.88 29.74 -14.05
CA ASN A 15 28.81 29.66 -15.04
C ASN A 15 29.26 30.32 -16.36
N GLY A 16 29.51 29.51 -17.40
CA GLY A 16 30.00 29.96 -18.72
C GLY A 16 31.25 29.25 -19.23
N ASP A 17 31.94 28.47 -18.39
CA ASP A 17 33.12 27.69 -18.79
C ASP A 17 32.73 26.38 -19.51
N SER A 18 32.31 26.53 -20.77
CA SER A 18 31.84 25.40 -21.61
C SER A 18 32.90 24.30 -21.77
N ALA A 19 34.19 24.64 -21.75
CA ALA A 19 35.27 23.66 -21.88
C ALA A 19 35.36 22.80 -20.61
N ALA A 20 35.30 23.42 -19.42
CA ALA A 20 35.31 22.68 -18.17
C ALA A 20 34.05 21.81 -18.03
N PHE A 21 32.86 22.32 -18.36
CA PHE A 21 31.64 21.51 -18.32
C PHE A 21 31.64 20.35 -19.31
N TRP A 22 32.28 20.50 -20.48
CA TRP A 22 32.45 19.42 -21.43
C TRP A 22 33.36 18.32 -20.86
N SER A 23 34.47 18.69 -20.22
CA SER A 23 35.36 17.74 -19.55
C SER A 23 34.64 17.01 -18.39
N LEU A 24 33.87 17.73 -17.57
CA LEU A 24 33.02 17.15 -16.51
C LEU A 24 31.86 16.26 -17.03
N ALA A 25 31.65 16.22 -18.35
CA ALA A 25 30.67 15.33 -18.96
C ALA A 25 31.32 14.11 -19.64
N ASN A 26 32.61 14.17 -20.03
CA ASN A 26 33.20 13.17 -20.93
C ASN A 26 34.58 12.64 -20.54
N GLU A 27 35.31 13.28 -19.63
CA GLU A 27 36.73 12.96 -19.36
C GLU A 27 36.94 12.39 -17.95
N PHE A 28 35.98 11.59 -17.47
CA PHE A 28 36.14 10.80 -16.25
C PHE A 28 36.81 9.47 -16.56
N SER A 29 37.73 9.04 -15.70
CA SER A 29 38.37 7.73 -15.75
C SER A 29 37.84 6.84 -14.63
N ASN A 30 37.28 5.68 -14.97
CA ASN A 30 36.81 4.68 -14.00
C ASN A 30 38.02 4.03 -13.31
N VAL A 31 38.06 4.08 -11.98
CA VAL A 31 39.16 3.57 -11.16
C VAL A 31 38.65 2.81 -9.94
N ASP A 32 39.46 1.90 -9.40
CA ASP A 32 39.22 1.26 -8.11
C ASP A 32 40.37 1.63 -7.18
N ILE A 33 40.09 2.51 -6.22
CA ILE A 33 41.12 3.16 -5.40
C ILE A 33 40.82 3.05 -3.91
N SER A 34 41.84 3.16 -3.08
CA SER A 34 41.75 3.26 -1.63
C SER A 34 41.17 4.61 -1.17
N LEU A 35 40.79 4.68 0.11
CA LEU A 35 40.36 5.92 0.75
C LEU A 35 41.46 6.98 0.74
N GLU A 36 42.71 6.57 0.94
CA GLU A 36 43.89 7.44 0.94
C GLU A 36 44.13 8.06 -0.44
N GLU A 37 43.97 7.26 -1.51
CA GLU A 37 44.05 7.74 -2.88
C GLU A 37 42.90 8.72 -3.19
N LEU A 38 41.66 8.42 -2.78
CA LEU A 38 40.54 9.35 -2.94
C LEU A 38 40.82 10.68 -2.21
N ALA A 39 41.29 10.63 -0.96
CA ALA A 39 41.66 11.82 -0.20
C ALA A 39 42.78 12.61 -0.88
N HIS A 40 43.75 11.93 -1.52
CA HIS A 40 44.78 12.57 -2.33
C HIS A 40 44.18 13.31 -3.53
N HIS A 41 43.31 12.68 -4.31
CA HIS A 41 42.64 13.30 -5.45
C HIS A 41 41.76 14.50 -5.03
N ILE A 42 41.01 14.39 -3.93
CA ILE A 42 40.21 15.50 -3.38
C ILE A 42 41.12 16.68 -3.01
N ASN A 43 42.26 16.42 -2.36
CA ASN A 43 43.21 17.45 -1.97
C ASN A 43 43.97 18.06 -3.17
N MET A 44 44.02 17.37 -4.31
CA MET A 44 44.48 17.93 -5.58
C MET A 44 43.41 18.79 -6.26
N GLY A 45 42.15 18.75 -5.82
CA GLY A 45 41.03 19.47 -6.43
C GLY A 45 40.23 18.65 -7.44
N HIS A 46 40.63 17.39 -7.70
CA HIS A 46 40.00 16.53 -8.69
C HIS A 46 38.55 16.21 -8.33
N SER A 47 37.69 16.13 -9.34
CA SER A 47 36.28 15.79 -9.15
C SER A 47 36.07 14.27 -9.25
N PHE A 48 35.10 13.75 -8.51
CA PHE A 48 34.73 12.34 -8.58
C PHE A 48 33.22 12.13 -8.73
N CYS A 49 32.84 11.00 -9.33
CA CYS A 49 31.47 10.54 -9.45
C CYS A 49 31.41 9.00 -9.50
N ALA A 50 30.23 8.42 -9.76
CA ALA A 50 30.09 6.98 -9.97
C ALA A 50 30.75 6.51 -11.28
N GLN A 51 31.15 5.23 -11.34
CA GLN A 51 31.63 4.65 -12.60
C GLN A 51 30.52 4.59 -13.64
N HIS A 52 30.86 4.92 -14.88
CA HIS A 52 29.91 5.01 -15.98
C HIS A 52 30.57 4.68 -17.33
N GLU A 53 29.76 4.36 -18.34
CA GLU A 53 30.21 4.10 -19.71
C GLU A 53 30.04 5.33 -20.61
N GLY A 54 31.11 5.78 -21.26
CA GLY A 54 31.07 6.95 -22.13
C GLY A 54 30.77 8.25 -21.35
N SER A 55 29.79 9.04 -21.78
CA SER A 55 29.48 10.32 -21.12
C SER A 55 28.86 10.12 -19.74
N ARG A 56 29.16 11.01 -18.79
CA ARG A 56 28.58 11.03 -17.44
C ARG A 56 27.09 11.35 -17.48
N LYS A 57 26.27 10.30 -17.49
CA LYS A 57 24.82 10.36 -17.39
C LYS A 57 24.31 9.23 -16.50
N SER A 58 23.13 9.41 -15.91
CA SER A 58 22.52 8.37 -15.08
C SER A 58 22.21 7.10 -15.88
N GLU A 59 21.89 7.20 -17.19
CA GLU A 59 21.64 6.01 -18.03
C GLU A 59 22.91 5.18 -18.27
N ASN A 60 24.07 5.81 -18.13
CA ASN A 60 25.37 5.19 -18.38
C ASN A 60 26.02 4.65 -17.10
N PHE A 61 25.31 4.66 -15.97
CA PHE A 61 25.84 4.18 -14.69
C PHE A 61 26.25 2.70 -14.75
N ILE A 62 27.45 2.39 -14.25
CA ILE A 62 27.97 1.02 -14.12
C ILE A 62 27.91 0.58 -12.65
N CYS A 63 28.58 1.32 -11.77
CA CYS A 63 28.60 1.01 -10.34
C CYS A 63 29.17 2.14 -9.48
N ALA A 64 28.99 2.03 -8.16
CA ALA A 64 29.65 2.88 -7.18
C ALA A 64 29.97 2.12 -5.88
N GLY A 65 31.16 2.32 -5.34
CA GLY A 65 31.59 1.82 -4.03
C GLY A 65 31.51 2.85 -2.92
N TYR A 66 30.73 3.92 -3.09
CA TYR A 66 30.64 5.03 -2.14
C TYR A 66 29.26 5.67 -2.11
N LEU A 67 28.98 6.41 -1.04
CA LEU A 67 27.96 7.46 -1.04
C LEU A 67 28.58 8.77 -0.54
N ALA A 68 28.02 9.90 -0.95
CA ALA A 68 28.45 11.20 -0.46
C ALA A 68 27.26 12.16 -0.33
N VAL A 69 27.33 13.07 0.64
CA VAL A 69 26.31 14.09 0.88
C VAL A 69 26.94 15.47 1.03
N ASP A 70 26.32 16.46 0.39
CA ASP A 70 26.65 17.88 0.55
C ASP A 70 25.95 18.43 1.81
N ILE A 71 26.74 19.00 2.73
CA ILE A 71 26.24 19.71 3.91
C ILE A 71 26.49 21.20 3.67
N ASP A 72 25.45 21.93 3.26
CA ASP A 72 25.53 23.36 2.98
C ASP A 72 24.94 24.24 4.10
N SER A 73 24.11 23.66 4.97
CA SER A 73 23.50 24.33 6.12
C SER A 73 23.02 23.30 7.16
N GLY A 74 22.64 23.76 8.35
CA GLY A 74 22.00 22.92 9.39
C GLY A 74 22.93 22.25 10.40
N THR A 75 24.15 21.86 10.00
CA THR A 75 25.17 21.25 10.89
C THR A 75 26.54 21.88 10.65
N THR A 76 27.30 22.17 11.71
CA THR A 76 28.69 22.67 11.58
C THR A 76 29.68 21.54 11.36
N LEU A 77 30.88 21.85 10.85
CA LEU A 77 31.94 20.85 10.64
C LEU A 77 32.34 20.17 11.95
N ALA A 78 32.49 20.94 13.04
CA ALA A 78 32.81 20.40 14.35
C ALA A 78 31.71 19.45 14.87
N GLU A 79 30.43 19.79 14.63
CA GLU A 79 29.31 18.93 15.02
C GLU A 79 29.24 17.64 14.21
N ALA A 80 29.53 17.70 12.91
CA ALA A 80 29.57 16.51 12.08
C ALA A 80 30.70 15.56 12.54
N LEU A 81 31.85 16.10 12.94
CA LEU A 81 32.97 15.32 13.47
C LEU A 81 32.64 14.69 14.84
N GLU A 82 31.84 15.34 15.66
CA GLU A 82 31.42 14.82 16.97
C GLU A 82 30.21 13.85 16.91
N ASN A 83 29.53 13.78 15.77
CA ASN A 83 28.34 12.97 15.61
C ASN A 83 28.66 11.46 15.63
N GLU A 84 28.04 10.72 16.56
CA GLU A 84 28.27 9.28 16.74
C GLU A 84 28.01 8.43 15.49
N TRP A 85 27.01 8.81 14.67
CA TRP A 85 26.72 8.08 13.44
C TRP A 85 27.79 8.34 12.38
N VAL A 86 28.26 9.59 12.26
CA VAL A 86 29.36 9.97 11.35
C VAL A 86 30.67 9.32 11.80
N LYS A 87 31.03 9.41 13.09
CA LYS A 87 32.24 8.77 13.64
C LYS A 87 32.29 7.27 13.39
N ARG A 88 31.13 6.61 13.38
CA ARG A 88 31.03 5.15 13.20
C ARG A 88 31.07 4.71 11.75
N TYR A 89 30.54 5.51 10.83
CA TYR A 89 30.26 5.04 9.46
C TYR A 89 30.89 5.86 8.34
N ALA A 90 31.26 7.12 8.58
CA ALA A 90 31.88 7.94 7.54
C ALA A 90 33.34 7.54 7.31
N ALA A 91 33.75 7.58 6.04
CA ALA A 91 35.11 7.32 5.62
C ALA A 91 35.95 8.61 5.63
N LEU A 92 35.37 9.71 5.12
CA LEU A 92 36.07 10.98 4.92
C LEU A 92 35.10 12.16 5.06
N ILE A 93 35.55 13.24 5.68
CA ILE A 93 34.89 14.54 5.65
C ILE A 93 35.84 15.55 5.03
N TYR A 94 35.38 16.40 4.12
CA TYR A 94 36.22 17.46 3.56
C TYR A 94 35.43 18.75 3.29
N VAL A 95 36.08 19.90 3.49
CA VAL A 95 35.43 21.21 3.32
C VAL A 95 35.41 21.62 1.86
N THR A 96 34.31 22.24 1.40
CA THR A 96 34.17 22.69 0.01
C THR A 96 34.91 24.02 -0.24
N TRP A 97 35.06 24.41 -1.51
CA TRP A 97 35.63 25.71 -1.91
C TRP A 97 34.98 26.93 -1.23
N SER A 98 33.68 26.82 -0.93
CA SER A 98 32.88 27.91 -0.34
C SER A 98 32.73 27.81 1.18
N HIS A 99 33.50 26.95 1.84
CA HIS A 99 33.51 26.85 3.30
C HIS A 99 34.13 28.09 3.94
N THR A 100 33.45 28.63 4.95
CA THR A 100 33.98 29.64 5.88
C THR A 100 33.59 29.27 7.30
N ASP A 101 34.24 29.85 8.31
CA ASP A 101 33.89 29.62 9.73
C ASP A 101 32.42 29.96 10.02
N THR A 102 31.87 30.94 9.30
CA THR A 102 30.47 31.37 9.38
C THR A 102 29.52 30.51 8.55
N TYR A 103 29.95 30.02 7.39
CA TYR A 103 29.15 29.20 6.48
C TYR A 103 29.82 27.84 6.29
N ASN A 104 29.39 26.91 7.14
CA ASN A 104 29.91 25.55 7.15
C ASN A 104 29.41 24.77 5.94
N ARG A 105 30.26 24.68 4.90
CA ARG A 105 30.01 23.89 3.70
C ARG A 105 31.02 22.77 3.52
N PHE A 106 30.61 21.53 3.74
CA PHE A 106 31.49 20.37 3.68
C PHE A 106 30.74 19.17 3.12
N ARG A 107 31.48 18.10 2.82
CA ARG A 107 30.91 16.84 2.36
C ARG A 107 31.34 15.72 3.28
N ILE A 108 30.44 14.76 3.44
CA ILE A 108 30.71 13.51 4.13
C ILE A 108 30.65 12.40 3.10
N VAL A 109 31.70 11.59 3.03
CA VAL A 109 31.86 10.45 2.13
C VAL A 109 31.85 9.16 2.95
N PHE A 110 31.11 8.18 2.46
CA PHE A 110 30.96 6.84 3.04
C PHE A 110 31.49 5.83 2.04
N GLU A 111 32.48 5.03 2.42
CA GLU A 111 32.89 3.86 1.65
C GLU A 111 31.88 2.73 1.90
N LEU A 112 31.53 1.95 0.87
CA LEU A 112 30.54 0.88 0.99
C LEU A 112 31.19 -0.50 1.06
N ASN A 113 30.69 -1.36 1.95
CA ASN A 113 31.08 -2.77 1.98
C ASN A 113 30.64 -3.54 0.73
N ARG A 114 29.49 -3.15 0.14
CA ARG A 114 29.04 -3.66 -1.16
C ARG A 114 29.05 -2.58 -2.21
N VAL A 115 29.52 -2.94 -3.39
CA VAL A 115 29.40 -2.10 -4.59
C VAL A 115 27.95 -2.13 -5.05
N ILE A 116 27.36 -0.94 -5.26
CA ILE A 116 26.04 -0.81 -5.86
C ILE A 116 26.19 -0.82 -7.37
N THR A 117 25.53 -1.75 -8.05
CA THR A 117 25.54 -1.88 -9.52
C THR A 117 24.21 -1.50 -10.17
N ASP A 118 23.13 -1.36 -9.38
CA ASP A 118 21.84 -0.93 -9.87
C ASP A 118 21.64 0.59 -9.69
N ALA A 119 21.25 1.27 -10.77
CA ALA A 119 21.09 2.72 -10.77
C ALA A 119 19.90 3.19 -9.90
N GLN A 120 18.84 2.37 -9.78
CA GLN A 120 17.68 2.72 -8.94
C GLN A 120 18.03 2.57 -7.46
N GLU A 121 18.78 1.53 -7.11
CA GLU A 121 19.33 1.30 -5.77
C GLU A 121 20.25 2.45 -5.36
N MET A 122 21.18 2.86 -6.23
CA MET A 122 22.08 3.99 -5.98
C MET A 122 21.29 5.29 -5.78
N ARG A 123 20.26 5.53 -6.60
CA ARG A 123 19.35 6.68 -6.43
C ARG A 123 18.65 6.63 -5.07
N ALA A 124 18.12 5.48 -4.68
CA ALA A 124 17.46 5.31 -3.39
C ALA A 124 18.44 5.53 -2.23
N ALA A 125 19.64 4.97 -2.29
CA ALA A 125 20.69 5.16 -1.30
C ALA A 125 21.05 6.65 -1.10
N PHE A 126 21.23 7.41 -2.19
CA PHE A 126 21.44 8.86 -2.10
C PHE A 126 20.26 9.59 -1.46
N ILE A 127 19.03 9.25 -1.83
CA ILE A 127 17.82 9.86 -1.24
C ILE A 127 17.76 9.56 0.27
N GLY A 128 18.01 8.32 0.67
CA GLY A 128 18.06 7.91 2.07
C GLY A 128 19.11 8.69 2.86
N LEU A 129 20.31 8.82 2.30
CA LEU A 129 21.41 9.55 2.92
C LEU A 129 21.09 11.04 3.08
N ILE A 130 20.56 11.69 2.03
CA ILE A 130 20.14 13.10 2.08
C ILE A 130 19.05 13.32 3.13
N ARG A 131 18.07 12.41 3.21
CA ARG A 131 17.00 12.46 4.22
C ARG A 131 17.56 12.37 5.64
N LYS A 132 18.62 11.59 5.85
CA LYS A 132 19.24 11.43 7.17
C LYS A 132 19.96 12.69 7.63
N PHE A 133 20.64 13.37 6.72
CA PHE A 133 21.43 14.57 7.02
C PHE A 133 20.70 15.90 6.79
N GLY A 134 19.43 15.89 6.39
CA GLY A 134 18.61 17.09 6.24
C GLY A 134 18.93 17.95 5.01
N GLY A 135 19.45 17.34 3.94
CA GLY A 135 19.88 18.05 2.72
C GLY A 135 18.76 18.38 1.73
N ASP A 136 19.06 19.29 0.81
CA ASP A 136 18.15 19.78 -0.24
C ASP A 136 17.66 18.63 -1.15
N HIS A 137 16.35 18.61 -1.41
CA HIS A 137 15.59 17.45 -1.91
C HIS A 137 15.71 17.18 -3.43
N SER A 138 16.78 17.66 -4.07
CA SER A 138 16.86 17.69 -5.54
C SER A 138 17.78 16.63 -6.16
N CYS A 139 18.42 15.78 -5.37
CA CYS A 139 19.40 14.85 -5.92
C CYS A 139 18.74 13.62 -6.57
N LYS A 140 18.50 13.70 -7.89
CA LYS A 140 18.00 12.60 -8.73
C LYS A 140 19.10 11.91 -9.54
N ASP A 141 20.29 12.51 -9.60
CA ASP A 141 21.40 12.09 -10.46
C ASP A 141 22.29 11.06 -9.78
N VAL A 142 22.31 9.85 -10.34
CA VAL A 142 23.09 8.70 -9.86
C VAL A 142 24.59 8.93 -10.06
N CYS A 143 24.96 9.71 -11.08
CA CYS A 143 26.34 10.05 -11.40
C CYS A 143 26.69 11.46 -10.93
N ARG A 144 26.14 11.90 -9.77
CA ARG A 144 26.39 13.24 -9.22
C ARG A 144 27.89 13.51 -9.07
N ILE A 145 28.31 14.68 -9.55
CA ILE A 145 29.69 15.14 -9.41
C ILE A 145 29.91 15.71 -8.01
N PHE A 146 30.98 15.26 -7.37
CA PHE A 146 31.51 15.86 -6.15
C PHE A 146 32.88 16.46 -6.47
N PHE A 147 33.00 17.77 -6.30
CA PHE A 147 34.25 18.48 -6.57
C PHE A 147 35.26 18.24 -5.43
N GLY A 148 36.53 18.00 -5.75
CA GLY A 148 37.61 18.12 -4.80
C GLY A 148 37.81 19.58 -4.36
N SER A 149 38.63 19.80 -3.35
CA SER A 149 38.93 21.14 -2.82
C SER A 149 40.42 21.24 -2.52
N LYS A 150 41.16 21.83 -3.47
CA LYS A 150 42.61 21.82 -3.45
C LYS A 150 43.19 22.49 -2.20
N GLY A 151 44.00 21.76 -1.45
CA GLY A 151 44.66 22.26 -0.23
C GLY A 151 43.72 22.66 0.91
N ARG A 152 42.46 22.22 0.89
CA ARG A 152 41.48 22.50 1.94
C ARG A 152 41.47 21.39 2.99
N GLN A 153 40.87 21.68 4.15
CA GLN A 153 40.83 20.76 5.27
C GLN A 153 40.03 19.50 4.95
N GLN A 154 40.60 18.35 5.31
CA GLN A 154 39.96 17.04 5.24
C GLN A 154 40.25 16.22 6.51
N PHE A 155 39.33 15.33 6.86
CA PHE A 155 39.37 14.47 8.03
C PHE A 155 39.09 13.04 7.60
N ILE A 156 40.13 12.21 7.63
CA ILE A 156 40.03 10.79 7.30
C ILE A 156 39.58 10.06 8.57
N LEU A 157 38.42 9.42 8.50
CA LEU A 157 37.83 8.64 9.59
C LEU A 157 38.07 7.14 9.41
N GLY A 158 38.19 6.67 8.16
CA GLY A 158 38.62 5.31 7.85
C GLY A 158 37.55 4.22 8.03
N ASN A 159 36.28 4.59 8.24
CA ASN A 159 35.21 3.60 8.39
C ASN A 159 34.57 3.22 7.05
N THR A 160 33.99 2.03 7.04
CA THR A 160 33.18 1.53 5.93
C THR A 160 31.74 1.33 6.37
N LEU A 161 30.79 1.66 5.51
CA LEU A 161 29.36 1.53 5.74
C LEU A 161 28.93 0.05 5.60
N PRO A 162 28.42 -0.57 6.68
CA PRO A 162 27.93 -1.95 6.64
C PRO A 162 26.71 -2.14 5.72
N ASN A 163 26.50 -3.37 5.26
CA ASN A 163 25.43 -3.68 4.30
C ASN A 163 24.03 -3.47 4.86
N ASP A 164 23.80 -3.82 6.13
CA ASP A 164 22.55 -3.59 6.85
C ASP A 164 22.19 -2.10 6.91
N ILE A 165 23.18 -1.25 7.25
CA ILE A 165 22.97 0.20 7.28
C ILE A 165 22.74 0.77 5.87
N LEU A 166 23.41 0.21 4.85
CA LEU A 166 23.18 0.60 3.46
C LEU A 166 21.77 0.21 3.00
N ASP A 167 21.31 -1.00 3.33
CA ASP A 167 19.98 -1.50 3.02
C ASP A 167 18.90 -0.63 3.69
N ASP A 168 19.10 -0.24 4.96
CA ASP A 168 18.23 0.72 5.66
C ASP A 168 18.14 2.06 4.92
N LEU A 169 19.26 2.59 4.41
CA LEU A 169 19.26 3.83 3.64
C LEU A 169 18.52 3.68 2.30
N ILE A 170 18.73 2.57 1.60
CA ILE A 170 18.06 2.26 0.34
C ILE A 170 16.54 2.16 0.56
N GLU A 171 16.10 1.41 1.57
CA GLU A 171 14.70 1.28 1.90
C GLU A 171 14.09 2.65 2.23
N ASN A 172 14.77 3.42 3.08
CA ASN A 172 14.39 4.79 3.39
C ASN A 172 14.28 5.69 2.15
N GLY A 173 15.10 5.45 1.13
CA GLY A 173 15.10 6.16 -0.14
C GLY A 173 13.96 5.78 -1.08
N LYS A 174 13.54 4.51 -1.08
CA LYS A 174 12.45 3.98 -1.91
C LYS A 174 11.08 4.51 -1.52
N ILE A 175 10.92 4.96 -0.27
CA ILE A 175 9.64 5.47 0.23
C ILE A 175 9.22 6.75 -0.52
N LYS A 176 8.19 6.65 -1.36
CA LYS A 176 7.56 7.77 -2.09
C LYS A 176 6.80 8.69 -1.13
N LYS A 177 6.98 10.02 -1.28
CA LYS A 177 6.10 11.01 -0.64
C LYS A 177 4.70 10.88 -1.27
N VAL A 178 3.72 10.47 -0.48
CA VAL A 178 2.31 10.43 -0.91
C VAL A 178 1.75 11.84 -0.79
N ASN A 179 1.58 12.53 -1.93
CA ASN A 179 0.64 13.65 -1.99
C ASN A 179 -0.73 13.08 -1.63
N ALA A 180 -1.48 13.78 -0.77
CA ALA A 180 -2.87 13.42 -0.55
C ALA A 180 -3.62 13.59 -1.88
N GLU A 181 -3.92 12.48 -2.54
CA GLU A 181 -4.90 12.45 -3.61
C GLU A 181 -6.26 12.81 -3.02
N SER A 182 -6.58 14.09 -3.06
CA SER A 182 -7.94 14.55 -3.24
C SER A 182 -8.14 14.71 -4.74
N GLY A 183 -9.00 13.86 -5.31
CA GLY A 183 -9.61 14.12 -6.60
C GLY A 183 -10.37 15.43 -6.51
N ASP A 184 -9.80 16.47 -7.10
CA ASP A 184 -10.45 17.46 -7.95
C ASP A 184 -9.37 18.51 -8.30
N GLU A 185 -9.14 18.69 -9.60
CA GLU A 185 -8.41 19.84 -10.12
C GLU A 185 -9.18 21.11 -9.78
N THR A 186 -8.85 21.75 -8.66
CA THR A 186 -8.90 23.21 -8.52
C THR A 186 -7.95 23.67 -7.42
N ASN A 187 -7.16 24.70 -7.75
CA ASN A 187 -6.23 25.39 -6.88
C ASN A 187 -6.87 25.81 -5.54
N ALA A 188 -6.39 25.27 -4.41
CA ALA A 188 -6.34 25.96 -3.12
C ALA A 188 -5.51 25.18 -2.07
N GLY A 189 -4.46 25.82 -1.55
CA GLY A 189 -3.96 25.60 -0.19
C GLY A 189 -3.06 24.38 0.05
N THR A 190 -1.77 24.65 0.31
CA THR A 190 -0.76 23.76 0.92
C THR A 190 -1.35 22.92 2.05
N SER A 191 -1.73 21.69 1.72
CA SER A 191 -2.20 20.69 2.66
C SER A 191 -1.01 19.88 3.18
N ALA A 192 -0.92 19.70 4.50
CA ALA A 192 0.19 19.03 5.17
C ALA A 192 0.42 17.60 4.62
N ILE A 193 1.65 17.35 4.16
CA ILE A 193 2.11 16.07 3.65
C ILE A 193 2.18 15.09 4.82
N ARG A 194 1.35 14.04 4.80
CA ARG A 194 1.40 12.97 5.82
C ARG A 194 2.53 12.01 5.46
N SER A 195 3.50 11.89 6.36
CA SER A 195 4.62 10.96 6.21
C SER A 195 4.18 9.50 6.25
N SER A 196 4.94 8.65 5.57
CA SER A 196 4.95 7.19 5.71
C SER A 196 5.67 6.71 6.97
N ARG A 197 6.45 7.59 7.60
CA ARG A 197 7.21 7.33 8.83
C ARG A 197 6.28 7.44 10.03
N GLN A 198 6.15 6.34 10.78
CA GLN A 198 5.23 6.24 11.92
C GLN A 198 6.03 6.22 13.22
N LEU A 199 5.51 6.87 14.25
CA LEU A 199 6.05 6.80 15.61
C LEU A 199 5.59 5.48 16.24
N ASP A 200 6.44 4.79 16.98
CA ASP A 200 6.00 3.66 17.80
C ASP A 200 5.03 4.11 18.92
N VAL A 201 4.27 3.16 19.48
CA VAL A 201 3.22 3.41 20.50
C VAL A 201 3.78 4.15 21.72
N ASP A 202 5.04 3.90 22.05
CA ASP A 202 5.77 4.51 23.17
C ASP A 202 6.98 5.33 22.71
N HIS A 203 6.90 5.92 21.51
CA HIS A 203 8.02 6.65 20.93
C HIS A 203 8.46 7.83 21.83
N ILE A 204 9.77 7.89 22.09
CA ILE A 204 10.39 8.91 22.94
C ILE A 204 11.01 9.97 22.05
N VAL A 205 10.76 11.24 22.38
CA VAL A 205 11.36 12.39 21.71
C VAL A 205 12.14 13.23 22.70
N LYS A 206 13.20 13.88 22.21
CA LYS A 206 13.95 14.85 22.99
C LYS A 206 13.24 16.20 22.95
N THR A 207 12.87 16.74 24.10
CA THR A 207 12.24 18.06 24.20
C THR A 207 13.25 19.18 23.92
N ALA A 208 12.76 20.40 23.71
CA ALA A 208 13.61 21.58 23.60
C ALA A 208 14.53 21.82 24.82
N GLU A 209 14.10 21.34 25.99
CA GLU A 209 14.82 21.47 27.27
C GLU A 209 15.85 20.34 27.46
N GLY A 210 15.88 19.37 26.55
CA GLY A 210 16.85 18.27 26.54
C GLY A 210 16.41 17.02 27.32
N SER A 211 15.21 17.01 27.92
CA SER A 211 14.60 15.82 28.51
C SER A 211 14.13 14.85 27.42
N PHE A 212 14.17 13.56 27.72
CA PHE A 212 13.61 12.51 26.86
C PHE A 212 12.25 12.11 27.42
N GLU A 213 11.19 12.35 26.65
CA GLU A 213 9.81 12.15 27.09
C GLU A 213 8.99 11.44 26.01
N GLN A 214 7.96 10.70 26.43
CA GLN A 214 7.07 10.01 25.50
C GLN A 214 6.19 11.01 24.75
N VAL A 215 5.99 10.80 23.46
CA VAL A 215 5.16 11.68 22.62
C VAL A 215 3.75 11.85 23.19
N LYS A 216 3.16 10.80 23.76
CA LYS A 216 1.81 10.82 24.36
C LYS A 216 1.67 11.69 25.60
N THR A 217 2.74 11.82 26.38
CA THR A 217 2.70 12.53 27.67
C THR A 217 2.91 14.03 27.50
N LEU A 218 3.37 14.46 26.33
CA LEU A 218 3.70 15.85 26.05
C LEU A 218 2.47 16.67 25.60
N PRO A 219 2.21 17.85 26.20
CA PRO A 219 1.10 18.71 25.80
C PRO A 219 1.35 19.42 24.46
N ARG A 220 0.29 19.84 23.76
CA ARG A 220 0.38 20.65 22.53
C ARG A 220 0.34 22.15 22.83
N PRO A 221 1.19 23.00 22.19
CA PRO A 221 2.31 22.66 21.31
C PRO A 221 3.66 22.63 22.07
N THR A 222 4.19 21.44 22.37
CA THR A 222 5.56 21.31 22.90
C THR A 222 6.56 21.19 21.76
N ARG A 223 7.65 21.96 21.81
CA ARG A 223 8.75 21.87 20.83
C ARG A 223 9.65 20.69 21.14
N VAL A 224 9.94 19.89 20.13
CA VAL A 224 10.75 18.67 20.23
C VAL A 224 11.72 18.57 19.06
N HIS A 225 12.78 17.80 19.26
CA HIS A 225 13.66 17.37 18.18
C HIS A 225 12.95 16.39 17.25
N CYS A 226 13.30 16.41 15.97
CA CYS A 226 12.71 15.51 15.00
C CYS A 226 13.17 14.06 15.27
N PRO A 227 12.24 13.10 15.33
CA PRO A 227 12.60 11.70 15.55
C PRO A 227 13.27 11.03 14.34
N PHE A 228 13.17 11.62 13.14
CA PHE A 228 13.57 10.95 11.88
C PHE A 228 14.69 11.64 11.10
N HIS A 229 15.15 12.81 11.54
CA HIS A 229 16.38 13.42 11.02
C HIS A 229 17.12 14.09 12.17
N ILE A 230 18.40 14.34 11.97
CA ILE A 230 19.26 14.91 13.00
C ILE A 230 19.08 16.44 12.99
N ASP A 231 18.47 17.00 14.04
CA ASP A 231 18.33 18.43 14.23
C ASP A 231 19.01 18.94 15.52
N LYS A 232 19.68 20.09 15.40
CA LYS A 232 20.34 20.76 16.53
C LYS A 232 19.39 21.65 17.35
N HIS A 233 18.40 22.23 16.69
CA HIS A 233 17.33 22.96 17.33
C HIS A 233 16.02 22.21 17.13
N PRO A 234 15.07 22.27 18.07
CA PRO A 234 13.78 21.62 17.96
C PRO A 234 13.08 22.04 16.66
N SER A 235 13.18 21.21 15.63
CA SER A 235 12.58 21.43 14.31
C SER A 235 11.17 20.87 14.23
N ALA A 236 10.74 20.18 15.27
CA ALA A 236 9.44 19.57 15.37
C ALA A 236 8.64 20.08 16.57
N PHE A 237 7.35 19.83 16.54
CA PHE A 237 6.45 20.11 17.64
C PHE A 237 5.34 19.08 17.75
N ILE A 238 4.85 18.88 18.97
CA ILE A 238 3.71 18.02 19.26
C ILE A 238 2.44 18.62 18.67
N THR A 239 1.73 17.83 17.90
CA THR A 239 0.45 18.16 17.26
C THR A 239 -0.59 17.09 17.57
N GLU A 240 -1.85 17.39 17.36
CA GLU A 240 -2.94 16.43 17.51
C GLU A 240 -3.80 16.41 16.25
N SER A 241 -4.21 15.20 15.84
CA SER A 241 -5.16 15.03 14.74
C SER A 241 -6.58 15.42 15.15
N ARG A 242 -7.49 15.53 14.18
CA ARG A 242 -8.94 15.71 14.43
C ARG A 242 -9.57 14.58 15.27
N ASN A 243 -8.88 13.44 15.41
CA ASN A 243 -9.33 12.28 16.18
C ASN A 243 -8.58 12.15 17.53
N ASN A 244 -7.96 13.24 18.03
CA ASN A 244 -7.18 13.27 19.29
C ASN A 244 -5.98 12.31 19.34
N ILE A 245 -5.45 11.91 18.19
CA ILE A 245 -4.19 11.16 18.10
C ILE A 245 -3.03 12.15 18.15
N THR A 246 -2.11 11.98 19.09
CA THR A 246 -0.89 12.77 19.22
C THR A 246 0.11 12.41 18.13
N GLY A 247 0.76 13.41 17.55
CA GLY A 247 1.77 13.25 16.52
C GLY A 247 2.86 14.31 16.63
N VAL A 248 3.90 14.18 15.81
CA VAL A 248 5.04 15.09 15.76
C VAL A 248 5.09 15.72 14.36
N HIS A 249 4.87 17.02 14.25
CA HIS A 249 5.04 17.74 12.99
C HIS A 249 6.43 18.35 12.93
N CYS A 250 7.20 18.03 11.89
CA CYS A 250 8.53 18.58 11.67
C CYS A 250 8.53 19.53 10.49
N THR A 251 9.00 20.76 10.72
CA THR A 251 9.06 21.81 9.71
C THR A 251 10.17 21.56 8.67
N VAL A 252 11.29 20.95 9.08
CA VAL A 252 12.41 20.60 8.18
C VAL A 252 12.07 19.42 7.29
N CYS A 253 11.42 18.37 7.81
CA CYS A 253 10.92 17.27 6.99
C CYS A 253 9.70 17.67 6.15
N ASN A 254 9.03 18.76 6.53
CA ASN A 254 7.73 19.20 6.03
C ASN A 254 6.67 18.09 6.10
N GLU A 255 6.65 17.37 7.22
CA GLU A 255 5.89 16.14 7.40
C GLU A 255 5.35 16.02 8.82
N THR A 256 4.15 15.44 8.97
CA THR A 256 3.65 15.01 10.29
C THR A 256 3.81 13.50 10.44
N PHE A 257 4.49 13.10 11.51
CA PHE A 257 4.64 11.72 11.96
C PHE A 257 3.53 11.41 12.96
N TRP A 258 2.73 10.39 12.67
CA TRP A 258 1.66 9.94 13.55
C TRP A 258 2.12 8.65 14.24
N GLU A 259 1.65 8.41 15.46
CA GLU A 259 1.76 7.11 16.10
C GLU A 259 1.22 6.00 15.18
N LYS A 260 1.84 4.82 15.25
CA LYS A 260 1.36 3.52 14.72
C LYS A 260 -0.02 3.22 15.30
N SER A 261 -0.99 3.97 14.84
CA SER A 261 -2.39 3.60 14.84
C SER A 261 -2.63 2.86 13.54
N ILE A 262 -3.48 1.83 13.58
CA ILE A 262 -3.94 1.09 12.40
C ILE A 262 -4.46 2.13 11.40
N SER A 263 -3.61 2.54 10.47
CA SER A 263 -3.89 3.70 9.65
C SER A 263 -4.87 3.27 8.57
N GLN A 264 -5.86 4.12 8.30
CA GLN A 264 -6.86 3.89 7.26
C GLN A 264 -6.25 3.69 5.85
N ARG A 265 -4.97 4.08 5.65
CA ARG A 265 -4.20 3.84 4.42
C ARG A 265 -3.40 2.53 4.42
N HIS A 266 -2.97 2.01 5.57
CA HIS A 266 -2.50 0.62 5.66
C HIS A 266 -3.62 -0.36 5.34
N LEU A 267 -4.87 0.01 5.62
CA LEU A 267 -6.05 -0.75 5.18
C LEU A 267 -6.35 -0.64 3.67
N GLN A 268 -5.65 0.23 2.92
CA GLN A 268 -5.86 0.43 1.47
C GLN A 268 -4.68 -0.07 0.61
N ASN A 269 -3.47 -0.09 1.16
CA ASN A 269 -2.30 -0.71 0.52
C ASN A 269 -2.20 -2.19 0.92
N PHE A 270 -3.27 -2.96 0.70
CA PHE A 270 -3.21 -4.38 0.98
C PHE A 270 -2.28 -5.07 -0.01
N ASP A 271 -1.14 -5.53 0.52
CA ASP A 271 -0.37 -6.58 -0.10
C ASP A 271 -1.23 -7.85 -0.08
N PHE A 272 -1.92 -8.11 -1.19
CA PHE A 272 -2.74 -9.30 -1.40
C PHE A 272 -1.96 -10.60 -1.16
N TYR A 273 -0.62 -10.56 -1.24
CA TYR A 273 0.24 -11.73 -1.06
C TYR A 273 0.71 -11.93 0.37
N GLN A 274 0.53 -10.96 1.28
CA GLN A 274 1.00 -11.11 2.66
C GLN A 274 0.21 -12.23 3.37
N ILE A 275 -1.12 -12.27 3.22
CA ILE A 275 -1.92 -13.41 3.68
C ILE A 275 -1.52 -14.71 2.98
N ASP A 276 -1.15 -14.69 1.70
CA ASP A 276 -0.61 -15.90 1.05
C ASP A 276 0.69 -16.36 1.69
N ALA A 277 1.60 -15.45 2.03
CA ALA A 277 2.84 -15.76 2.73
C ALA A 277 2.58 -16.32 4.14
N ASP A 278 1.67 -15.72 4.90
CA ASP A 278 1.34 -16.15 6.26
C ASP A 278 0.54 -17.47 6.29
N LEU A 279 -0.36 -17.70 5.32
CA LEU A 279 -1.05 -18.98 5.18
C LEU A 279 -0.11 -20.09 4.73
N ASN A 280 0.83 -19.79 3.83
CA ASN A 280 1.89 -20.73 3.45
C ASN A 280 2.78 -21.05 4.65
N PHE A 281 3.08 -20.06 5.51
CA PHE A 281 3.85 -20.26 6.73
C PHE A 281 3.11 -21.14 7.76
N ILE A 282 1.80 -20.99 7.90
CA ILE A 282 1.02 -21.84 8.83
C ILE A 282 0.85 -23.27 8.26
N GLU A 283 0.62 -23.41 6.94
CA GLU A 283 0.62 -24.72 6.26
C GLU A 283 1.98 -25.45 6.40
N TYR A 284 3.10 -24.70 6.37
CA TYR A 284 4.46 -25.24 6.55
C TYR A 284 4.67 -25.90 7.92
N HIS A 285 4.04 -25.39 8.97
CA HIS A 285 4.13 -25.97 10.31
C HIS A 285 3.26 -27.24 10.50
N GLU A 286 2.20 -27.40 9.71
CA GLU A 286 1.27 -28.54 9.79
C GLU A 286 1.65 -29.70 8.86
N ASP A 287 2.35 -29.44 7.74
CA ASP A 287 2.93 -30.48 6.85
C ASP A 287 4.30 -30.00 6.27
N PRO A 288 5.44 -30.51 6.79
CA PRO A 288 6.80 -30.08 6.43
C PRO A 288 7.22 -30.30 4.96
N SER A 289 6.33 -30.82 4.11
CA SER A 289 6.66 -31.21 2.73
C SER A 289 6.45 -30.13 1.65
N ASN A 290 5.95 -28.93 1.99
CA ASN A 290 5.85 -27.80 1.06
C ASN A 290 6.94 -26.74 1.33
N MET A 291 7.81 -26.45 0.35
CA MET A 291 9.06 -25.68 0.54
C MET A 291 8.96 -24.13 0.45
N TYR A 292 9.85 -23.47 1.24
CA TYR A 292 10.37 -22.06 1.28
C TYR A 292 9.47 -20.97 1.93
N GLY A 293 9.87 -20.15 2.93
CA GLY A 293 11.15 -19.90 3.64
C GLY A 293 10.96 -19.07 4.94
N ASP A 294 12.06 -18.85 5.69
CA ASP A 294 12.15 -18.63 7.16
C ASP A 294 11.85 -17.24 7.79
N ASP A 295 11.30 -16.25 7.08
CA ASP A 295 11.22 -14.85 7.57
C ASP A 295 9.79 -14.32 7.86
N ALA A 296 8.94 -15.09 8.54
CA ALA A 296 7.63 -14.61 9.00
C ALA A 296 7.68 -13.98 10.42
N PRO A 297 6.95 -12.88 10.70
CA PRO A 297 6.88 -12.29 12.03
C PRO A 297 6.25 -13.28 13.05
N LYS A 298 7.03 -13.68 14.07
CA LYS A 298 6.62 -14.61 15.14
C LYS A 298 5.46 -14.08 16.03
N GLU A 299 5.05 -12.84 15.83
CA GLU A 299 4.11 -12.11 16.69
C GLU A 299 2.64 -12.52 16.48
N PHE A 300 2.30 -13.23 15.40
CA PHE A 300 0.92 -13.67 15.11
C PHE A 300 0.52 -15.01 15.74
N LEU A 301 1.46 -15.77 16.33
CA LEU A 301 1.27 -17.22 16.51
C LEU A 301 1.36 -17.73 17.95
N SER A 302 1.36 -16.86 18.96
CA SER A 302 1.75 -17.30 20.30
C SER A 302 0.64 -17.74 21.27
N ASN A 303 -0.59 -18.11 20.85
CA ASN A 303 -1.56 -18.81 21.73
C ASN A 303 -2.78 -19.48 21.01
N ASP A 304 -3.22 -20.62 21.54
CA ASP A 304 -4.59 -21.19 21.54
C ASP A 304 -5.25 -21.75 20.25
N ASP A 305 -5.81 -22.97 20.34
CA ASP A 305 -6.93 -23.68 19.63
C ASP A 305 -7.29 -23.40 18.15
N ARG A 306 -6.46 -22.67 17.40
CA ARG A 306 -6.72 -22.25 16.01
C ARG A 306 -6.51 -23.40 15.04
N THR A 307 -7.43 -23.58 14.09
CA THR A 307 -7.35 -24.63 13.05
C THR A 307 -7.36 -24.04 11.64
N ILE A 308 -6.36 -24.39 10.82
CA ILE A 308 -6.37 -24.12 9.38
C ILE A 308 -6.82 -25.38 8.65
N ARG A 309 -7.75 -25.24 7.70
CA ARG A 309 -8.21 -26.33 6.83
C ARG A 309 -7.99 -25.93 5.38
N SER A 310 -6.85 -26.38 4.85
CA SER A 310 -6.48 -26.14 3.46
C SER A 310 -6.91 -27.28 2.54
N GLY A 311 -7.38 -26.93 1.35
CA GLY A 311 -7.79 -27.88 0.32
C GLY A 311 -7.57 -27.31 -1.09
N ASN A 312 -7.48 -28.21 -2.07
CA ASN A 312 -7.38 -27.87 -3.50
C ASN A 312 -8.54 -28.48 -4.30
N GLU A 313 -9.66 -28.76 -3.64
CA GLU A 313 -10.81 -29.40 -4.26
C GLU A 313 -11.72 -28.38 -4.95
N LYS A 314 -12.40 -28.83 -6.01
CA LYS A 314 -13.41 -28.02 -6.71
C LYS A 314 -14.51 -27.50 -5.77
N ARG A 315 -14.77 -28.20 -4.67
CA ARG A 315 -15.74 -27.81 -3.65
C ARG A 315 -15.06 -27.56 -2.32
N LEU A 316 -15.53 -26.56 -1.58
CA LEU A 316 -15.09 -26.29 -0.22
C LEU A 316 -15.54 -27.41 0.72
N THR A 317 -14.64 -27.82 1.61
CA THR A 317 -14.91 -28.77 2.70
C THR A 317 -16.00 -28.25 3.64
N ASP A 318 -16.59 -29.14 4.43
CA ASP A 318 -17.64 -28.75 5.36
C ASP A 318 -17.11 -27.77 6.43
N ILE A 319 -17.77 -26.61 6.50
CA ILE A 319 -17.51 -25.59 7.52
C ILE A 319 -18.19 -26.05 8.81
N GLU A 320 -17.47 -25.99 9.91
CA GLU A 320 -17.96 -26.41 11.20
C GLU A 320 -18.28 -25.17 12.04
N LEU A 321 -19.52 -25.10 12.53
CA LEU A 321 -20.01 -23.98 13.33
C LEU A 321 -19.42 -24.02 14.74
N THR A 322 -18.53 -23.09 15.05
CA THR A 322 -18.02 -22.83 16.40
C THR A 322 -18.16 -21.37 16.78
N ASP A 323 -18.14 -21.10 18.07
CA ASP A 323 -18.05 -19.73 18.57
C ASP A 323 -16.67 -19.13 18.18
N GLY A 324 -16.65 -17.81 18.02
CA GLY A 324 -15.48 -17.05 17.58
C GLY A 324 -15.50 -16.63 16.12
N ILE A 325 -14.32 -16.34 15.56
CA ILE A 325 -14.17 -15.81 14.20
C ILE A 325 -13.79 -16.95 13.24
N ILE A 326 -14.56 -17.13 12.17
CA ILE A 326 -14.33 -18.10 11.11
C ILE A 326 -14.08 -17.35 9.80
N LEU A 327 -12.93 -17.58 9.19
CA LEU A 327 -12.57 -17.00 7.90
C LEU A 327 -12.57 -18.07 6.82
N VAL A 328 -13.12 -17.75 5.66
CA VAL A 328 -13.25 -18.67 4.52
C VAL A 328 -12.70 -17.98 3.28
N ARG A 329 -11.48 -18.36 2.90
CA ARG A 329 -10.88 -17.97 1.63
C ARG A 329 -11.12 -19.07 0.61
N SER A 330 -12.04 -18.85 -0.33
CA SER A 330 -12.37 -19.86 -1.33
C SER A 330 -12.78 -19.25 -2.66
N PRO A 331 -12.36 -19.80 -3.81
CA PRO A 331 -12.58 -19.22 -5.13
C PRO A 331 -14.07 -19.14 -5.48
N LYS A 332 -14.42 -18.29 -6.44
CA LYS A 332 -15.81 -18.23 -6.95
C LYS A 332 -16.22 -19.57 -7.56
N GLY A 333 -17.44 -20.00 -7.28
CA GLY A 333 -17.97 -21.28 -7.76
C GLY A 333 -17.50 -22.53 -7.00
N SER A 334 -16.77 -22.36 -5.89
CA SER A 334 -16.31 -23.46 -5.01
C SER A 334 -17.37 -24.03 -4.07
N GLY A 335 -18.63 -23.58 -4.15
CA GLY A 335 -19.70 -24.05 -3.27
C GLY A 335 -19.77 -23.38 -1.90
N LYS A 336 -19.18 -22.19 -1.71
CA LYS A 336 -19.32 -21.37 -0.47
C LYS A 336 -20.78 -21.24 -0.03
N SER A 337 -21.67 -20.82 -0.93
CA SER A 337 -23.10 -20.63 -0.64
C SER A 337 -23.79 -21.92 -0.19
N PHE A 338 -23.36 -23.08 -0.70
CA PHE A 338 -23.86 -24.39 -0.27
C PHE A 338 -23.42 -24.71 1.16
N GLN A 339 -22.17 -24.41 1.51
CA GLN A 339 -21.68 -24.59 2.89
C GLN A 339 -22.37 -23.62 3.86
N LEU A 340 -22.53 -22.35 3.47
CA LEU A 340 -23.28 -21.38 4.25
C LEU A 340 -24.74 -21.81 4.46
N SER A 341 -25.38 -22.48 3.48
CA SER A 341 -26.76 -22.96 3.65
C SER A 341 -26.83 -24.05 4.72
N LYS A 342 -25.87 -24.98 4.76
CA LYS A 342 -25.75 -25.96 5.85
C LYS A 342 -25.60 -25.28 7.21
N ILE A 343 -24.74 -24.27 7.31
CA ILE A 343 -24.55 -23.51 8.56
C ILE A 343 -25.85 -22.84 8.98
N VAL A 344 -26.56 -22.17 8.06
CA VAL A 344 -27.84 -21.51 8.38
C VAL A 344 -28.89 -22.52 8.84
N GLN A 345 -28.95 -23.71 8.24
CA GLN A 345 -29.84 -24.78 8.69
C GLN A 345 -29.46 -25.29 10.09
N GLN A 346 -28.17 -25.45 10.38
CA GLN A 346 -27.71 -25.80 11.73
C GLN A 346 -28.09 -24.71 12.75
N CYS A 347 -27.90 -23.43 12.42
CA CYS A 347 -28.32 -22.32 13.27
C CYS A 347 -29.84 -22.35 13.53
N LYS A 348 -30.65 -22.68 12.53
CA LYS A 348 -32.11 -22.84 12.70
C LYS A 348 -32.47 -23.95 13.67
N VAL A 349 -31.79 -25.09 13.61
CA VAL A 349 -31.98 -26.22 14.54
C VAL A 349 -31.54 -25.85 15.96
N LEU A 350 -30.46 -25.07 16.10
CA LEU A 350 -29.93 -24.60 17.38
C LEU A 350 -30.61 -23.32 17.89
N GLU A 351 -31.65 -22.84 17.20
CA GLU A 351 -32.33 -21.56 17.44
C GLU A 351 -31.41 -20.32 17.50
N LYS A 352 -30.21 -20.38 16.91
CA LYS A 352 -29.28 -19.25 16.78
C LYS A 352 -29.74 -18.30 15.68
N SER A 353 -29.88 -17.03 16.03
CA SER A 353 -30.21 -15.96 15.08
C SER A 353 -29.05 -15.66 14.12
N VAL A 354 -29.37 -15.41 12.84
CA VAL A 354 -28.39 -15.21 11.75
C VAL A 354 -28.62 -13.88 11.05
N LEU A 355 -27.56 -13.08 10.92
CA LEU A 355 -27.53 -11.90 10.05
C LEU A 355 -26.53 -12.11 8.92
N LEU A 356 -27.00 -12.07 7.67
CA LEU A 356 -26.16 -12.00 6.49
C LEU A 356 -25.95 -10.54 6.09
N ILE A 357 -24.70 -10.12 5.98
CA ILE A 357 -24.29 -8.81 5.48
C ILE A 357 -23.59 -9.01 4.13
N GLY A 358 -24.04 -8.29 3.12
CA GLY A 358 -23.37 -8.23 1.82
C GLY A 358 -23.21 -6.81 1.30
N HIS A 359 -22.59 -6.70 0.12
CA HIS A 359 -22.27 -5.41 -0.49
C HIS A 359 -23.33 -4.94 -1.52
N ARG A 360 -23.92 -5.87 -2.29
CA ARG A 360 -24.79 -5.54 -3.44
C ARG A 360 -26.21 -6.07 -3.29
N GLN A 361 -27.18 -5.24 -3.66
CA GLN A 361 -28.62 -5.54 -3.54
C GLN A 361 -29.08 -6.75 -4.37
N SER A 362 -28.59 -6.86 -5.60
CA SER A 362 -28.92 -7.98 -6.49
C SER A 362 -28.35 -9.30 -5.98
N LEU A 363 -27.13 -9.29 -5.47
CA LEU A 363 -26.45 -10.48 -4.95
C LEU A 363 -27.03 -10.93 -3.60
N ILE A 364 -27.31 -10.00 -2.68
CA ILE A 364 -27.84 -10.33 -1.36
C ILE A 364 -29.22 -10.99 -1.45
N ALA A 365 -30.08 -10.56 -2.38
CA ALA A 365 -31.41 -11.14 -2.54
C ALA A 365 -31.34 -12.60 -3.00
N ALA A 366 -30.51 -12.89 -4.01
CA ALA A 366 -30.30 -14.25 -4.49
C ALA A 366 -29.69 -15.15 -3.40
N LEU A 367 -28.66 -14.66 -2.71
CA LEU A 367 -28.01 -15.41 -1.64
C LEU A 367 -28.94 -15.62 -0.43
N ALA A 368 -29.75 -14.63 -0.07
CA ALA A 368 -30.75 -14.76 0.99
C ALA A 368 -31.77 -15.86 0.67
N ALA A 369 -32.25 -15.91 -0.58
CA ALA A 369 -33.17 -16.96 -1.02
C ALA A 369 -32.51 -18.35 -0.94
N ASP A 370 -31.28 -18.50 -1.42
CA ASP A 370 -30.52 -19.76 -1.36
C ASP A 370 -30.26 -20.24 0.08
N LEU A 371 -30.07 -19.32 1.01
CA LEU A 371 -29.86 -19.61 2.44
C LEU A 371 -31.17 -19.74 3.24
N GLY A 372 -32.30 -19.35 2.64
CA GLY A 372 -33.60 -19.27 3.32
C GLY A 372 -33.63 -18.20 4.42
N LEU A 373 -33.07 -17.02 4.15
CA LEU A 373 -33.11 -15.83 4.99
C LEU A 373 -34.11 -14.82 4.44
N THR A 374 -34.70 -14.01 5.32
CA THR A 374 -35.57 -12.89 4.93
C THR A 374 -34.71 -11.73 4.40
N CYS A 375 -34.94 -11.27 3.17
CA CYS A 375 -34.19 -10.16 2.60
C CYS A 375 -34.85 -8.81 2.92
N TYR A 376 -34.06 -7.79 3.24
CA TYR A 376 -34.57 -6.44 3.53
C TYR A 376 -35.26 -5.73 2.35
N LEU A 377 -35.06 -6.24 1.13
CA LEU A 377 -35.65 -5.70 -0.11
C LEU A 377 -37.05 -6.23 -0.37
N ASP A 378 -37.41 -7.35 0.26
CA ASP A 378 -38.72 -7.97 0.10
C ASP A 378 -39.76 -7.11 0.83
N GLN A 379 -40.91 -6.87 0.20
CA GLN A 379 -41.98 -6.04 0.77
C GLN A 379 -42.89 -6.83 1.70
N GLU A 380 -43.14 -8.10 1.36
CA GLU A 380 -44.03 -9.02 2.05
C GLU A 380 -43.35 -10.39 2.17
N ASP A 381 -43.59 -11.08 3.28
CA ASP A 381 -43.09 -12.43 3.48
C ASP A 381 -43.94 -13.46 2.72
N LYS A 382 -43.61 -14.75 2.88
CA LYS A 382 -44.35 -15.87 2.25
C LYS A 382 -45.83 -15.99 2.69
N TYR A 383 -46.26 -15.19 3.68
CA TYR A 383 -47.63 -15.14 4.19
C TYR A 383 -48.35 -13.82 3.87
N GLY A 384 -47.72 -12.90 3.12
CA GLY A 384 -48.28 -11.60 2.79
C GLY A 384 -48.16 -10.57 3.91
N GLU A 385 -47.38 -10.86 4.97
CA GLU A 385 -47.13 -9.90 6.04
C GLU A 385 -45.96 -9.00 5.71
N ARG A 386 -46.05 -7.72 6.13
CA ARG A 386 -44.99 -6.75 5.91
C ARG A 386 -43.70 -7.22 6.59
N ILE A 387 -42.63 -7.34 5.81
CA ILE A 387 -41.37 -7.86 6.32
C ILE A 387 -40.80 -6.95 7.42
N THR A 388 -40.65 -7.53 8.60
CA THR A 388 -39.92 -6.98 9.73
C THR A 388 -38.58 -7.70 9.87
N VAL A 389 -37.67 -7.13 10.67
CA VAL A 389 -36.37 -7.75 10.92
C VAL A 389 -36.60 -9.06 11.68
N SER A 390 -36.34 -10.18 11.03
CA SER A 390 -36.53 -11.52 11.59
C SER A 390 -35.26 -12.03 12.29
N LYS A 391 -35.33 -13.19 12.95
CA LYS A 391 -34.15 -13.88 13.49
C LYS A 391 -33.17 -14.35 12.40
N TYR A 392 -33.59 -14.43 11.15
CA TYR A 392 -32.81 -14.96 10.02
C TYR A 392 -32.87 -13.96 8.87
N TYR A 393 -31.98 -12.97 8.90
CA TYR A 393 -32.14 -11.75 8.11
C TYR A 393 -30.94 -11.47 7.21
N ALA A 394 -31.18 -10.90 6.04
CA ALA A 394 -30.16 -10.55 5.06
C ALA A 394 -30.25 -9.07 4.67
N ILE A 395 -29.12 -8.37 4.71
CA ILE A 395 -29.05 -6.92 4.50
C ILE A 395 -27.78 -6.49 3.77
N CYS A 396 -27.89 -5.43 2.97
CA CYS A 396 -26.70 -4.70 2.52
C CYS A 396 -26.16 -3.81 3.64
N LEU A 397 -24.83 -3.68 3.70
CA LEU A 397 -24.13 -2.84 4.67
C LEU A 397 -24.73 -1.42 4.77
N ASP A 398 -25.01 -0.75 3.65
CA ASP A 398 -25.56 0.63 3.61
C ASP A 398 -26.94 0.78 4.27
N SER A 399 -27.69 -0.32 4.38
CA SER A 399 -29.03 -0.32 4.95
C SER A 399 -29.02 -0.59 6.46
N VAL A 400 -27.89 -1.05 7.03
CA VAL A 400 -27.75 -1.36 8.46
C VAL A 400 -28.20 -0.19 9.35
N PRO A 401 -27.76 1.07 9.14
CA PRO A 401 -28.18 2.19 9.99
C PRO A 401 -29.68 2.44 10.02
N LYS A 402 -30.36 2.24 8.88
CA LYS A 402 -31.77 2.60 8.73
C LYS A 402 -32.71 1.48 9.14
N LYS A 403 -32.28 0.23 9.03
CA LYS A 403 -33.14 -0.96 9.22
C LYS A 403 -32.89 -1.67 10.53
N LEU A 404 -31.66 -1.60 11.06
CA LEU A 404 -31.28 -2.31 12.27
C LEU A 404 -31.13 -1.36 13.47
N ASP A 405 -31.68 -1.81 14.59
CA ASP A 405 -31.65 -1.16 15.90
C ASP A 405 -30.98 -2.11 16.91
N LEU A 406 -29.93 -1.63 17.59
CA LEU A 406 -29.12 -2.39 18.54
C LEU A 406 -29.87 -2.74 19.84
N ASN A 407 -30.95 -2.03 20.16
CA ASN A 407 -31.74 -2.31 21.36
C ASN A 407 -32.65 -3.53 21.19
N PHE A 408 -33.15 -3.75 19.97
CA PHE A 408 -34.15 -4.77 19.68
C PHE A 408 -33.60 -5.95 18.89
N HIS A 409 -32.70 -5.69 17.94
CA HIS A 409 -32.19 -6.70 17.03
C HIS A 409 -30.83 -7.16 17.51
N LYS A 410 -30.71 -8.47 17.77
CA LYS A 410 -29.46 -9.14 18.15
C LYS A 410 -29.32 -10.38 17.30
N PHE A 411 -28.08 -10.71 16.95
CA PHE A 411 -27.76 -11.84 16.10
C PHE A 411 -26.63 -12.64 16.72
N ASP A 412 -26.84 -13.95 16.87
CA ASP A 412 -25.86 -14.86 17.46
C ASP A 412 -24.75 -15.19 16.46
N VAL A 413 -25.10 -15.25 15.17
CA VAL A 413 -24.19 -15.55 14.07
C VAL A 413 -24.28 -14.44 13.02
N ILE A 414 -23.14 -13.88 12.64
CA ILE A 414 -23.04 -12.91 11.55
C ILE A 414 -22.24 -13.52 10.41
N ILE A 415 -22.83 -13.55 9.23
CA ILE A 415 -22.19 -14.01 8.00
C ILE A 415 -21.91 -12.78 7.12
N ILE A 416 -20.69 -12.64 6.64
CA ILE A 416 -20.28 -11.56 5.73
C ILE A 416 -19.83 -12.22 4.43
N ASP A 417 -20.62 -12.06 3.38
CA ASP A 417 -20.27 -12.53 2.03
C ASP A 417 -19.59 -11.42 1.24
N GLU A 418 -18.55 -11.78 0.47
CA GLU A 418 -17.66 -10.83 -0.23
C GLU A 418 -17.11 -9.79 0.77
N SER A 419 -16.52 -10.27 1.87
CA SER A 419 -16.12 -9.43 3.01
C SER A 419 -15.13 -8.32 2.65
N GLU A 420 -14.25 -8.54 1.68
CA GLU A 420 -13.35 -7.50 1.17
C GLU A 420 -14.13 -6.38 0.50
N GLN A 421 -15.15 -6.71 -0.29
CA GLN A 421 -16.02 -5.71 -0.93
C GLN A 421 -16.88 -4.98 0.11
N VAL A 422 -17.43 -5.70 1.10
CA VAL A 422 -18.20 -5.11 2.20
C VAL A 422 -17.36 -4.09 2.96
N PHE A 423 -16.15 -4.45 3.37
CA PHE A 423 -15.32 -3.57 4.19
C PHE A 423 -14.63 -2.48 3.38
N SER A 424 -14.24 -2.73 2.13
CA SER A 424 -13.70 -1.68 1.25
C SER A 424 -14.73 -0.58 0.99
N HIS A 425 -16.02 -0.92 0.92
CA HIS A 425 -17.11 0.05 0.79
C HIS A 425 -17.23 0.99 1.97
N LEU A 426 -16.91 0.55 3.20
CA LEU A 426 -16.80 1.46 4.35
C LEU A 426 -15.76 2.57 4.12
N THR A 427 -14.78 2.36 3.24
CA THR A 427 -13.78 3.38 2.87
C THR A 427 -14.16 4.21 1.64
N ALA A 428 -15.17 3.80 0.85
CA ALA A 428 -15.57 4.40 -0.42
C ALA A 428 -16.35 5.73 -0.29
N ASP A 429 -16.12 6.66 -1.22
CA ASP A 429 -16.66 8.04 -1.22
C ASP A 429 -18.19 8.15 -1.15
N THR A 430 -18.92 7.11 -1.53
CA THR A 430 -20.39 7.04 -1.55
C THR A 430 -21.04 7.10 -0.17
N LEU A 431 -20.31 6.84 0.92
CA LEU A 431 -20.83 6.81 2.29
C LEU A 431 -20.54 8.07 3.14
N LYS A 432 -19.97 9.14 2.59
CA LYS A 432 -19.37 10.28 3.34
C LYS A 432 -20.14 10.79 4.59
N ARG A 433 -21.48 10.80 4.59
CA ARG A 433 -22.30 11.23 5.77
C ARG A 433 -22.76 10.10 6.70
N GLN A 434 -22.94 8.87 6.22
CA GLN A 434 -23.49 7.73 6.98
C GLN A 434 -22.44 6.68 7.36
N ARG A 435 -21.21 6.81 6.84
CA ARG A 435 -20.09 5.89 7.05
C ARG A 435 -19.84 5.57 8.52
N ARG A 436 -19.76 6.60 9.36
CA ARG A 436 -19.47 6.45 10.79
C ARG A 436 -20.57 5.65 11.49
N GLU A 437 -21.83 5.96 11.20
CA GLU A 437 -22.95 5.25 11.82
C GLU A 437 -23.03 3.80 11.34
N CYS A 438 -22.82 3.57 10.05
CA CYS A 438 -22.74 2.24 9.46
C CYS A 438 -21.64 1.40 10.09
N PHE A 439 -20.42 1.95 10.19
CA PHE A 439 -19.30 1.29 10.83
C PHE A 439 -19.59 0.99 12.30
N LEU A 440 -19.99 1.98 13.10
CA LEU A 440 -20.22 1.80 14.54
C LEU A 440 -21.35 0.78 14.82
N LYS A 441 -22.44 0.79 14.05
CA LYS A 441 -23.50 -0.21 14.23
C LYS A 441 -23.01 -1.60 13.83
N THR A 442 -22.31 -1.73 12.70
CA THR A 442 -21.76 -3.01 12.25
C THR A 442 -20.74 -3.55 13.26
N GLU A 443 -19.81 -2.72 13.72
CA GLU A 443 -18.85 -3.03 14.78
C GLU A 443 -19.56 -3.59 16.03
N ARG A 444 -20.65 -2.94 16.47
CA ARG A 444 -21.43 -3.40 17.64
C ARG A 444 -22.13 -4.74 17.40
N TYR A 445 -22.62 -5.00 16.20
CA TYR A 445 -23.16 -6.30 15.84
C TYR A 445 -22.07 -7.37 15.87
N LEU A 446 -20.93 -7.14 15.23
CA LEU A 446 -19.78 -8.05 15.24
C LEU A 446 -19.30 -8.34 16.66
N LYS A 447 -19.19 -7.30 17.50
CA LYS A 447 -18.78 -7.41 18.90
C LYS A 447 -19.68 -8.30 19.74
N ASN A 448 -20.98 -8.30 19.46
CA ASN A 448 -21.98 -9.00 20.29
C ASN A 448 -22.33 -10.41 19.77
N ALA A 449 -21.97 -10.75 18.53
CA ALA A 449 -22.23 -12.08 17.98
C ALA A 449 -21.41 -13.15 18.69
N SER A 450 -21.94 -14.36 18.84
CA SER A 450 -21.15 -15.52 19.28
C SER A 450 -20.18 -15.99 18.18
N THR A 451 -20.60 -15.90 16.91
CA THR A 451 -19.82 -16.33 15.75
C THR A 451 -19.83 -15.28 14.66
N VAL A 452 -18.68 -15.00 14.06
CA VAL A 452 -18.56 -14.17 12.83
C VAL A 452 -17.91 -15.01 11.74
N ILE A 453 -18.61 -15.19 10.62
CA ILE A 453 -18.13 -15.95 9.45
C ILE A 453 -17.91 -14.97 8.31
N ALA A 454 -16.67 -14.78 7.85
CA ALA A 454 -16.36 -13.93 6.70
C ALA A 454 -15.84 -14.76 5.52
N CYS A 455 -16.47 -14.57 4.37
CA CYS A 455 -16.23 -15.34 3.16
C CYS A 455 -15.77 -14.43 2.02
N ASP A 456 -14.63 -14.75 1.40
CA ASP A 456 -14.15 -14.05 0.21
C ASP A 456 -13.26 -14.98 -0.65
N ALA A 457 -13.06 -14.66 -1.92
CA ALA A 457 -12.02 -15.31 -2.72
C ALA A 457 -10.64 -14.67 -2.47
N ASP A 458 -10.64 -13.35 -2.25
CA ASP A 458 -9.45 -12.51 -2.15
C ASP A 458 -9.24 -12.01 -0.71
N LEU A 459 -9.69 -12.80 0.27
CA LEU A 459 -9.65 -12.46 1.70
C LEU A 459 -8.25 -11.95 2.10
N SER A 460 -8.19 -10.69 2.56
CA SER A 460 -6.98 -9.92 2.87
C SER A 460 -6.98 -9.50 4.35
N TYR A 461 -5.92 -8.81 4.84
CA TYR A 461 -5.99 -8.33 6.23
C TYR A 461 -7.00 -7.20 6.42
N LEU A 462 -7.65 -6.69 5.38
CA LEU A 462 -8.74 -5.74 5.56
C LEU A 462 -9.85 -6.40 6.37
N THR A 463 -10.29 -7.58 5.92
CA THR A 463 -11.29 -8.40 6.61
C THR A 463 -10.81 -8.76 8.01
N LEU A 464 -9.56 -9.24 8.14
CA LEU A 464 -9.01 -9.64 9.43
C LEU A 464 -8.98 -8.46 10.43
N SER A 465 -8.42 -7.33 10.01
CA SER A 465 -8.22 -6.15 10.86
C SER A 465 -9.54 -5.55 11.30
N VAL A 466 -10.53 -5.46 10.41
CA VAL A 466 -11.85 -4.90 10.74
C VAL A 466 -12.59 -5.79 11.73
N ILE A 467 -12.59 -7.11 11.51
CA ILE A 467 -13.26 -8.05 12.41
C ILE A 467 -12.54 -8.09 13.76
N ALA A 468 -11.22 -8.26 13.77
CA ALA A 468 -10.43 -8.28 15.01
C ALA A 468 -10.60 -7.00 15.81
N ALA A 469 -10.50 -5.82 15.18
CA ALA A 469 -10.75 -4.54 15.85
C ALA A 469 -12.16 -4.46 16.44
N SER A 470 -13.18 -4.92 15.71
CA SER A 470 -14.57 -4.94 16.19
C SER A 470 -14.77 -5.92 17.35
N ARG A 471 -13.92 -6.95 17.45
CA ARG A 471 -13.95 -8.01 18.45
C ARG A 471 -12.93 -7.81 19.57
N ASN A 472 -12.47 -6.56 19.81
CA ASN A 472 -11.46 -6.20 20.83
C ASN A 472 -10.13 -6.97 20.70
N GLY A 473 -9.67 -7.23 19.48
CA GLY A 473 -8.41 -7.94 19.20
C GLY A 473 -8.54 -9.46 19.16
N GLU A 474 -9.75 -10.02 19.19
CA GLU A 474 -9.95 -11.46 18.99
C GLU A 474 -9.46 -11.89 17.61
N MET A 475 -8.75 -13.02 17.57
CA MET A 475 -8.20 -13.60 16.35
C MET A 475 -9.10 -14.72 15.81
N PRO A 476 -9.03 -15.04 14.51
CA PRO A 476 -9.74 -16.16 13.90
C PRO A 476 -9.49 -17.47 14.62
N THR A 477 -10.55 -18.13 15.04
CA THR A 477 -10.55 -19.49 15.63
C THR A 477 -10.39 -20.54 14.54
N ARG A 478 -10.95 -20.30 13.34
CA ARG A 478 -10.86 -21.21 12.19
C ARG A 478 -10.58 -20.47 10.90
N PHE A 479 -9.75 -21.07 10.05
CA PHE A 479 -9.41 -20.54 8.74
C PHE A 479 -9.53 -21.64 7.67
N TYR A 480 -10.49 -21.50 6.76
CA TYR A 480 -10.71 -22.43 5.65
C TYR A 480 -10.11 -21.85 4.37
N VAL A 481 -9.14 -22.56 3.78
CA VAL A 481 -8.48 -22.16 2.53
C VAL A 481 -8.78 -23.16 1.44
N ASN A 482 -9.41 -22.72 0.37
CA ASN A 482 -9.46 -23.48 -0.86
C ASN A 482 -8.61 -22.80 -1.92
N ARG A 483 -7.60 -23.49 -2.45
CA ARG A 483 -6.68 -22.98 -3.47
C ARG A 483 -7.01 -23.47 -4.88
N HIS A 484 -8.16 -24.11 -5.07
CA HIS A 484 -8.59 -24.64 -6.36
C HIS A 484 -8.64 -23.57 -7.47
N LYS A 485 -7.64 -23.58 -8.35
CA LYS A 485 -7.61 -22.75 -9.54
C LYS A 485 -8.50 -23.38 -10.62
N GLN A 486 -9.43 -22.61 -11.19
CA GLN A 486 -10.12 -23.06 -12.40
C GLN A 486 -9.10 -23.26 -13.53
N SER A 487 -9.35 -24.25 -14.39
CA SER A 487 -8.48 -24.61 -15.52
C SER A 487 -8.09 -23.39 -16.36
N GLY A 488 -6.86 -23.42 -16.89
CA GLY A 488 -6.22 -22.32 -17.61
C GLY A 488 -7.13 -21.66 -18.64
N ARG A 489 -7.14 -20.33 -18.63
CA ARG A 489 -7.70 -19.50 -19.68
C ARG A 489 -6.54 -18.84 -20.43
N ASP A 490 -6.71 -18.66 -21.72
CA ASP A 490 -5.74 -17.91 -22.50
C ASP A 490 -5.79 -16.43 -22.10
N ILE A 491 -4.61 -15.84 -21.91
CA ILE A 491 -4.44 -14.42 -21.62
C ILE A 491 -3.72 -13.80 -22.80
N GLU A 492 -4.38 -12.88 -23.47
CA GLU A 492 -3.79 -12.09 -24.55
C GLU A 492 -3.46 -10.69 -24.03
N ILE A 493 -2.21 -10.27 -24.22
CA ILE A 493 -1.69 -8.98 -23.77
C ILE A 493 -1.47 -8.09 -24.99
N TYR A 494 -2.09 -6.91 -24.99
CA TYR A 494 -2.00 -5.93 -26.07
C TYR A 494 -1.19 -4.70 -25.64
N ASN A 495 -0.47 -4.10 -26.59
CA ASN A 495 0.41 -2.96 -26.31
C ASN A 495 -0.35 -1.64 -26.09
N SER A 496 -1.62 -1.58 -26.50
CA SER A 496 -2.47 -0.39 -26.31
C SER A 496 -3.96 -0.75 -26.22
N GLU A 497 -4.74 0.13 -25.58
CA GLU A 497 -6.21 0.03 -25.51
C GLU A 497 -6.86 0.09 -26.90
N ASN A 498 -6.29 0.86 -27.82
CA ASN A 498 -6.79 0.93 -29.21
C ASN A 498 -6.64 -0.40 -29.93
N GLN A 499 -5.51 -1.10 -29.75
CA GLN A 499 -5.28 -2.42 -30.34
C GLN A 499 -6.29 -3.44 -29.81
N LEU A 500 -6.54 -3.44 -28.48
CA LEU A 500 -7.55 -4.29 -27.86
C LEU A 500 -8.95 -4.02 -28.41
N LEU A 501 -9.32 -2.74 -28.59
CA LEU A 501 -10.63 -2.38 -29.15
C LEU A 501 -10.77 -2.84 -30.60
N SER A 502 -9.72 -2.68 -31.43
CA SER A 502 -9.73 -3.17 -32.81
C SER A 502 -9.89 -4.69 -32.88
N GLU A 503 -9.21 -5.44 -32.01
CA GLU A 503 -9.33 -6.89 -31.97
C GLU A 503 -10.71 -7.36 -31.49
N LEU A 504 -11.27 -6.68 -30.48
CA LEU A 504 -12.64 -6.90 -30.01
C LEU A 504 -13.66 -6.70 -31.15
N ILE A 505 -13.55 -5.60 -31.89
CA ILE A 505 -14.44 -5.31 -33.03
C ILE A 505 -14.31 -6.40 -34.10
N SER A 506 -13.09 -6.81 -34.44
CA SER A 506 -12.85 -7.87 -35.42
C SER A 506 -13.49 -9.19 -34.95
N SER A 507 -13.30 -9.56 -33.69
CA SER A 507 -13.89 -10.74 -33.07
C SER A 507 -15.43 -10.70 -33.10
N VAL A 508 -16.04 -9.57 -32.73
CA VAL A 508 -17.50 -9.39 -32.78
C VAL A 508 -18.04 -9.56 -34.20
N ASN A 509 -17.31 -9.07 -35.21
CA ASN A 509 -17.65 -9.21 -36.62
C ASN A 509 -17.54 -10.66 -37.14
N THR A 510 -16.60 -11.46 -36.62
CA THR A 510 -16.53 -12.90 -36.93
C THR A 510 -17.69 -13.73 -36.36
N GLY A 511 -18.45 -13.15 -35.42
CA GLY A 511 -19.56 -13.81 -34.73
C GLY A 511 -19.16 -14.38 -33.38
N GLY A 512 -20.15 -14.73 -32.55
CA GLY A 512 -19.93 -15.24 -31.20
C GLY A 512 -20.66 -14.42 -30.13
N LYS A 513 -20.37 -14.73 -28.87
CA LYS A 513 -20.94 -14.05 -27.70
C LYS A 513 -19.84 -13.51 -26.82
N PHE A 514 -19.87 -12.21 -26.57
CA PHE A 514 -18.80 -11.48 -25.87
C PHE A 514 -19.35 -10.82 -24.61
N TYR A 515 -18.58 -10.91 -23.52
CA TYR A 515 -18.84 -10.17 -22.30
C TYR A 515 -17.66 -9.22 -22.04
N VAL A 516 -17.94 -7.91 -22.05
CA VAL A 516 -16.94 -6.85 -22.01
C VAL A 516 -17.13 -6.02 -20.74
N THR A 517 -16.09 -5.94 -19.92
CA THR A 517 -16.10 -5.16 -18.66
C THR A 517 -15.13 -3.99 -18.74
N CYS A 518 -15.51 -2.82 -18.24
CA CYS A 518 -14.62 -1.66 -18.18
C CYS A 518 -14.83 -0.85 -16.90
N ASN A 519 -13.85 0.01 -16.56
CA ASN A 519 -13.83 0.71 -15.27
C ASN A 519 -14.66 2.00 -15.24
N SER A 520 -15.26 2.43 -16.36
CA SER A 520 -16.07 3.65 -16.39
C SER A 520 -17.25 3.56 -17.34
N LYS A 521 -18.33 4.25 -16.98
CA LYS A 521 -19.50 4.42 -17.84
C LYS A 521 -19.12 4.99 -19.20
N ARG A 522 -18.32 6.05 -19.23
CA ARG A 522 -17.87 6.70 -20.49
C ARG A 522 -17.18 5.72 -21.43
N LYS A 523 -16.34 4.82 -20.89
CA LYS A 523 -15.69 3.78 -21.69
C LYS A 523 -16.70 2.73 -22.18
N ALA A 524 -17.63 2.30 -21.34
CA ALA A 524 -18.70 1.38 -21.76
C ALA A 524 -19.50 1.94 -22.93
N ASP A 525 -19.90 3.22 -22.85
CA ASP A 525 -20.63 3.93 -23.91
C ASP A 525 -19.78 4.04 -25.19
N GLN A 526 -18.48 4.35 -25.06
CA GLN A 526 -17.56 4.44 -26.20
C GLN A 526 -17.35 3.10 -26.91
N ILE A 527 -17.22 2.00 -26.16
CA ILE A 527 -17.06 0.66 -26.72
C ILE A 527 -18.35 0.23 -27.43
N ALA A 528 -19.51 0.44 -26.80
CA ALA A 528 -20.81 0.13 -27.40
C ALA A 528 -20.97 0.87 -28.73
N LYS A 529 -20.72 2.19 -28.72
CA LYS A 529 -20.80 3.01 -29.93
C LYS A 529 -19.80 2.59 -31.00
N ALA A 530 -18.56 2.27 -30.62
CA ALA A 530 -17.55 1.82 -31.57
C ALA A 530 -17.98 0.51 -32.26
N ILE A 531 -18.57 -0.43 -31.52
CA ILE A 531 -19.10 -1.67 -32.08
C ILE A 531 -20.30 -1.37 -32.99
N GLU A 532 -21.24 -0.52 -32.58
CA GLU A 532 -22.40 -0.12 -33.41
C GLU A 532 -21.96 0.55 -34.73
N ASP A 533 -20.98 1.45 -34.67
CA ASP A 533 -20.50 2.22 -35.83
C ASP A 533 -19.67 1.36 -36.81
N THR A 534 -19.07 0.27 -36.36
CA THR A 534 -18.12 -0.54 -37.15
C THR A 534 -18.57 -1.98 -37.41
N ALA A 535 -19.71 -2.39 -36.85
CA ALA A 535 -20.25 -3.73 -37.05
C ALA A 535 -20.63 -3.95 -38.52
N MET A 536 -20.12 -5.03 -39.10
CA MET A 536 -20.42 -5.44 -40.48
C MET A 536 -21.70 -6.30 -40.57
N ARG A 537 -22.35 -6.56 -39.43
CA ARG A 537 -23.59 -7.35 -39.29
C ARG A 537 -24.49 -6.73 -38.22
N GLU A 538 -25.74 -7.17 -38.15
CA GLU A 538 -26.58 -6.84 -37.00
C GLU A 538 -26.00 -7.49 -35.73
N VAL A 539 -25.65 -6.66 -34.74
CA VAL A 539 -25.08 -7.08 -33.45
C VAL A 539 -26.03 -6.64 -32.34
N LYS A 540 -26.54 -7.59 -31.55
CA LYS A 540 -27.39 -7.28 -30.40
C LYS A 540 -26.54 -6.95 -29.19
N ILE A 541 -26.52 -5.67 -28.80
CA ILE A 541 -25.72 -5.16 -27.68
C ILE A 541 -26.62 -4.91 -26.46
N GLN A 542 -26.21 -5.44 -25.30
CA GLN A 542 -26.77 -5.05 -24.00
C GLN A 542 -25.75 -4.22 -23.23
N LEU A 543 -26.00 -2.92 -23.10
CA LEU A 543 -25.17 -2.02 -22.32
C LEU A 543 -25.72 -1.87 -20.90
N ILE A 544 -24.88 -2.03 -19.88
CA ILE A 544 -25.25 -1.91 -18.47
C ILE A 544 -24.32 -0.91 -17.76
N THR A 545 -24.87 0.25 -17.40
CA THR A 545 -24.15 1.33 -16.73
C THR A 545 -24.94 1.83 -15.53
N LYS A 546 -24.34 2.71 -14.73
CA LYS A 546 -25.00 3.32 -13.58
C LYS A 546 -26.36 3.95 -13.93
N ASP A 547 -26.51 4.50 -15.14
CA ASP A 547 -27.72 5.19 -15.58
C ASP A 547 -28.93 4.25 -15.77
N ASN A 548 -28.69 3.03 -16.28
CA ASN A 548 -29.76 2.08 -16.60
C ASN A 548 -29.83 0.88 -15.64
N SER A 549 -28.85 0.73 -14.74
CA SER A 549 -28.79 -0.38 -13.76
C SER A 549 -30.03 -0.54 -12.88
N GLN A 550 -30.82 0.52 -12.70
CA GLN A 550 -32.03 0.53 -11.90
C GLN A 550 -33.32 0.36 -12.70
N SER A 551 -33.25 0.26 -14.04
CA SER A 551 -34.43 0.04 -14.86
C SER A 551 -35.01 -1.36 -14.63
N ASN A 552 -36.34 -1.51 -14.82
CA ASN A 552 -37.00 -2.80 -14.66
C ASN A 552 -36.45 -3.86 -15.62
N GLU A 553 -36.09 -3.43 -16.84
CA GLU A 553 -35.50 -4.28 -17.88
C GLU A 553 -34.15 -4.85 -17.45
N ILE A 554 -33.24 -3.99 -16.96
CA ILE A 554 -31.91 -4.44 -16.51
C ILE A 554 -31.99 -5.26 -15.24
N ARG A 555 -32.87 -4.91 -14.30
CA ARG A 555 -33.09 -5.71 -13.09
C ARG A 555 -33.60 -7.12 -13.45
N HIS A 556 -34.53 -7.21 -14.40
CA HIS A 556 -35.01 -8.49 -14.92
C HIS A 556 -33.89 -9.26 -15.65
N PHE A 557 -33.08 -8.57 -16.46
CA PHE A 557 -31.93 -9.15 -17.13
C PHE A 557 -30.94 -9.76 -16.13
N VAL A 558 -30.57 -9.03 -15.08
CA VAL A 558 -29.62 -9.48 -14.05
C VAL A 558 -30.19 -10.65 -13.25
N ALA A 559 -31.46 -10.58 -12.85
CA ALA A 559 -32.13 -11.67 -12.13
C ALA A 559 -32.17 -12.97 -12.95
N ASN A 560 -32.29 -12.87 -14.28
CA ASN A 560 -32.40 -14.00 -15.20
C ASN A 560 -31.17 -14.16 -16.11
N ILE A 561 -29.99 -13.72 -15.63
CA ILE A 561 -28.79 -13.59 -16.48
C ILE A 561 -28.39 -14.89 -17.17
N LYS A 562 -28.62 -16.05 -16.55
CA LYS A 562 -28.31 -17.38 -17.11
C LYS A 562 -29.01 -17.65 -18.44
N THR A 563 -30.19 -17.06 -18.66
CA THR A 563 -31.00 -17.24 -19.88
C THR A 563 -31.05 -15.97 -20.73
N GLU A 564 -31.01 -14.79 -20.12
CA GLU A 564 -31.10 -13.52 -20.85
C GLU A 564 -29.78 -13.19 -21.57
N ILE A 565 -28.62 -13.52 -21.00
CA ILE A 565 -27.32 -13.23 -21.62
C ILE A 565 -27.16 -13.89 -22.99
N THR A 566 -27.83 -15.03 -23.23
CA THR A 566 -27.77 -15.74 -24.51
C THR A 566 -28.57 -15.07 -25.62
N LYS A 567 -29.39 -14.05 -25.32
CA LYS A 567 -30.17 -13.30 -26.32
C LYS A 567 -29.35 -12.20 -27.01
N PHE A 568 -28.22 -11.83 -26.42
CA PHE A 568 -27.33 -10.77 -26.92
C PHE A 568 -26.04 -11.36 -27.49
N ASP A 569 -25.44 -10.64 -28.42
CA ASP A 569 -24.14 -10.97 -29.00
C ASP A 569 -23.01 -10.33 -28.19
N VAL A 570 -23.24 -9.13 -27.68
CA VAL A 570 -22.26 -8.42 -26.83
C VAL A 570 -22.98 -7.87 -25.61
N VAL A 571 -22.46 -8.17 -24.42
CA VAL A 571 -22.90 -7.56 -23.17
C VAL A 571 -21.75 -6.72 -22.62
N ILE A 572 -21.99 -5.43 -22.42
CA ILE A 572 -20.98 -4.47 -21.98
C ILE A 572 -21.40 -3.92 -20.62
N SER A 573 -20.54 -4.02 -19.61
CA SER A 573 -20.84 -3.51 -18.27
C SER A 573 -19.73 -2.66 -17.66
N SER A 574 -20.11 -1.52 -17.08
CA SER A 574 -19.27 -0.77 -16.13
C SER A 574 -19.32 -1.44 -14.73
N PRO A 575 -18.59 -0.96 -13.70
CA PRO A 575 -18.61 -1.54 -12.35
C PRO A 575 -19.99 -1.53 -11.64
N SER A 576 -21.02 -1.00 -12.30
CA SER A 576 -22.41 -0.98 -11.85
C SER A 576 -23.13 -2.33 -11.88
N LEU A 577 -22.61 -3.32 -12.62
CA LEU A 577 -23.13 -4.69 -12.63
C LEU A 577 -22.49 -5.53 -11.54
#